data_AF-A0A316I267-F1
#
_entry.id   AF-A0A316I267-F1
#
_cell.length_a   1.000
_cell.length_b   1.000
_cell.length_c   1.000
_cell.angle_alpha   90.00
_cell.angle_beta   90.00
_cell.angle_gamma   90.00
#
_symmetry.space_group_name_H-M   'P 1'
#
loop_
_entity.id
_entity.type
_entity.pdbx_description
1 polymer ?
#
loop_
_entity_poly.entity_id
_entity_poly.type
_entity_poly.pdbx_seq_one_letter_code
_entity_poly.pdbx_strand_id
1 'polypeptide(L)'
;MWAHRHGAGGARELADTAAEILLAEQEEVPAGLNWRAVPVRSCVVQREMPNFSHGLSGIATALALAGAEFGRPDLVKAAASGAEHLVTLAEVSDGGFRVPLRIPLLEDMEPFSYGWCHGPTGTSLLWPALGHAGVSDVADAPVTHWHDRCLYSILSSGLPERRYPGFWDNDGRCCGTAGVGDRLLDTGEHTDFALHLADVLVERAIPDGTGVCWRFLEHRNDDPLLPPGVGWMQGAAGIAAFLFHAGRVAQGDTAAVPRMDTWWALRTTG
;
A
#
# COMPACT_ATOMS: atom_id res chain seq x y z
N MET A 1 -15.49 6.48 -6.97
CA MET A 1 -14.52 7.53 -7.38
C MET A 1 -14.07 7.39 -8.82
N TRP A 2 -13.39 6.31 -9.25
CA TRP A 2 -12.95 6.16 -10.65
C TRP A 2 -14.11 6.33 -11.64
N ALA A 3 -15.23 5.62 -11.42
CA ALA A 3 -16.44 5.74 -12.24
C ALA A 3 -16.99 7.18 -12.29
N HIS A 4 -16.94 7.91 -11.16
CA HIS A 4 -17.40 9.29 -11.07
C HIS A 4 -16.54 10.22 -11.93
N ARG A 5 -15.21 10.10 -11.83
CA ARG A 5 -14.25 10.89 -12.61
C ARG A 5 -14.30 10.65 -14.11
N HIS A 6 -14.85 9.50 -14.54
CA HIS A 6 -15.04 9.15 -15.95
C HIS A 6 -16.50 9.35 -16.41
N GLY A 7 -17.33 10.03 -15.62
CA GLY A 7 -18.71 10.36 -16.00
C GLY A 7 -19.65 9.16 -16.11
N ALA A 8 -19.31 8.02 -15.51
CA ALA A 8 -20.20 6.86 -15.49
C ALA A 8 -21.45 7.15 -14.65
N GLY A 9 -22.63 6.85 -15.19
CA GLY A 9 -23.90 7.00 -14.49
C GLY A 9 -23.96 6.15 -13.21
N GLY A 10 -24.67 6.63 -12.19
CA GLY A 10 -24.82 5.93 -10.90
C GLY A 10 -23.57 5.92 -10.00
N ALA A 11 -22.47 6.56 -10.41
CA ALA A 11 -21.23 6.50 -9.66
C ALA A 11 -21.30 7.12 -8.25
N ARG A 12 -22.15 8.13 -8.05
CA ARG A 12 -22.40 8.72 -6.71
C ARG A 12 -23.19 7.76 -5.83
N GLU A 13 -24.31 7.22 -6.34
CA GLU A 13 -25.14 6.26 -5.61
C GLU A 13 -24.31 5.04 -5.16
N LEU A 14 -23.50 4.47 -6.07
CA LEU A 14 -22.59 3.39 -5.73
C LEU A 14 -21.58 3.78 -4.64
N ALA A 15 -21.03 5.00 -4.70
CA ALA A 15 -20.08 5.48 -3.71
C ALA A 15 -20.74 5.70 -2.34
N ASP A 16 -21.95 6.29 -2.32
CA ASP A 16 -22.71 6.51 -1.09
C ASP A 16 -23.09 5.16 -0.45
N THR A 17 -23.61 4.20 -1.22
CA THR A 17 -23.91 2.85 -0.71
C THR A 17 -22.66 2.14 -0.18
N ALA A 18 -21.54 2.20 -0.89
CA ALA A 18 -20.29 1.58 -0.44
C ALA A 18 -19.77 2.22 0.85
N ALA A 19 -19.83 3.56 0.95
CA ALA A 19 -19.41 4.29 2.14
C ALA A 19 -20.31 3.99 3.35
N GLU A 20 -21.62 3.90 3.16
CA GLU A 20 -22.57 3.52 4.22
C GLU A 20 -22.28 2.13 4.77
N ILE A 21 -21.96 1.16 3.90
CA ILE A 21 -21.55 -0.18 4.34
C ILE A 21 -20.27 -0.10 5.17
N LEU A 22 -19.26 0.64 4.72
CA LEU A 22 -18.01 0.78 5.49
C LEU A 22 -18.24 1.44 6.85
N LEU A 23 -19.02 2.52 6.92
CA LEU A 23 -19.36 3.17 8.18
C LEU A 23 -20.15 2.24 9.12
N ALA A 24 -21.02 1.39 8.58
CA ALA A 24 -21.77 0.43 9.38
C ALA A 24 -20.89 -0.67 10.00
N GLU A 25 -19.73 -0.98 9.40
CA GLU A 25 -18.75 -1.94 9.94
C GLU A 25 -17.70 -1.32 10.86
N GLN A 26 -17.78 -0.01 11.14
CA GLN A 26 -16.78 0.64 11.99
C GLN A 26 -16.85 0.10 13.42
N GLU A 27 -15.69 -0.04 14.05
CA GLU A 27 -15.56 -0.38 15.46
C GLU A 27 -15.01 0.82 16.22
N GLU A 28 -15.73 1.26 17.26
CA GLU A 28 -15.21 2.26 18.18
C GLU A 28 -14.13 1.64 19.07
N VAL A 29 -12.97 2.28 19.10
CA VAL A 29 -11.84 1.90 19.93
C VAL A 29 -11.35 3.13 20.70
N PRO A 30 -10.59 2.98 21.80
CA PRO A 30 -10.23 4.12 22.65
C PRO A 30 -9.54 5.29 21.93
N ALA A 31 -8.79 4.99 20.86
CA ALA A 31 -8.04 5.97 20.07
C ALA A 31 -8.65 6.26 18.69
N GLY A 32 -9.93 5.98 18.48
CA GLY A 32 -10.62 6.34 17.23
C GLY A 32 -11.51 5.22 16.67
N LEU A 33 -11.40 4.98 15.37
CA LEU A 33 -12.17 3.96 14.66
C LEU A 33 -11.27 2.84 14.14
N ASN A 34 -11.79 1.62 14.11
CA ASN A 34 -11.14 0.47 13.50
C ASN A 34 -12.03 -0.16 12.42
N TRP A 35 -11.39 -0.85 11.48
CA TRP A 35 -12.05 -1.75 10.55
C TRP A 35 -11.24 -3.04 10.39
N ARG A 36 -11.93 -4.17 10.52
CA ARG A 36 -11.34 -5.50 10.31
C ARG A 36 -11.23 -5.83 8.84
N ALA A 37 -10.34 -6.78 8.54
CA ALA A 37 -10.19 -7.31 7.18
C ALA A 37 -11.44 -8.03 6.66
N VAL A 38 -12.16 -8.67 7.58
CA VAL A 38 -13.48 -9.23 7.31
C VAL A 38 -14.37 -8.77 8.46
N PRO A 39 -15.56 -8.20 8.18
CA PRO A 39 -16.45 -7.74 9.23
C PRO A 39 -16.87 -8.88 10.16
N VAL A 40 -17.14 -8.55 11.43
CA VAL A 40 -17.46 -9.52 12.49
C VAL A 40 -18.60 -10.46 12.07
N ARG A 41 -19.65 -9.92 11.43
CA ARG A 41 -20.81 -10.72 10.98
C ARG A 41 -20.48 -11.79 9.92
N SER A 42 -19.33 -11.67 9.26
CA SER A 42 -18.93 -12.50 8.11
C SER A 42 -17.72 -13.38 8.41
N CYS A 43 -17.19 -13.34 9.63
CA CYS A 43 -16.02 -14.13 10.00
C CYS A 43 -16.20 -14.79 11.37
N VAL A 44 -15.93 -16.08 11.45
CA VAL A 44 -15.87 -16.79 12.74
C VAL A 44 -14.53 -16.51 13.44
N VAL A 45 -13.44 -16.46 12.67
CA VAL A 45 -12.10 -16.21 13.20
C VAL A 45 -11.75 -14.74 13.04
N GLN A 46 -11.85 -14.03 14.15
CA GLN A 46 -11.57 -12.62 14.25
C GLN A 46 -10.08 -12.32 14.08
N ARG A 47 -9.78 -11.42 13.14
CA ARG A 47 -8.43 -10.89 12.90
C ARG A 47 -8.50 -9.48 12.34
N GLU A 48 -7.51 -8.68 12.69
CA GLU A 48 -7.26 -7.38 12.08
C GLU A 48 -6.04 -7.49 11.18
N MET A 49 -6.04 -6.72 10.10
CA MET A 49 -4.91 -6.60 9.18
C MET A 49 -4.73 -5.12 8.85
N PRO A 50 -4.19 -4.30 9.77
CA PRO A 50 -4.37 -2.84 9.78
C PRO A 50 -3.76 -2.09 8.57
N ASN A 51 -2.94 -2.77 7.79
CA ASN A 51 -2.30 -2.26 6.57
C ASN A 51 -3.29 -2.03 5.40
N PHE A 52 -2.76 -1.67 4.24
CA PHE A 52 -3.50 -1.09 3.13
C PHE A 52 -4.52 -2.01 2.44
N SER A 53 -4.14 -3.20 1.96
CA SER A 53 -5.00 -3.94 1.01
C SER A 53 -6.29 -4.49 1.60
N HIS A 54 -6.31 -4.76 2.90
CA HIS A 54 -7.37 -5.52 3.56
C HIS A 54 -7.72 -4.92 4.92
N GLY A 55 -7.51 -3.63 5.15
CA GLY A 55 -7.48 -3.13 6.52
C GLY A 55 -7.84 -1.69 6.72
N LEU A 56 -7.71 -1.30 7.98
CA LEU A 56 -7.85 0.05 8.51
C LEU A 56 -7.24 1.11 7.58
N SER A 57 -5.97 0.96 7.19
CA SER A 57 -5.29 1.95 6.35
C SER A 57 -5.96 2.13 4.97
N GLY A 58 -6.32 1.04 4.29
CA GLY A 58 -6.99 1.14 2.99
C GLY A 58 -8.42 1.65 3.07
N ILE A 59 -9.16 1.26 4.11
CA ILE A 59 -10.52 1.73 4.34
C ILE A 59 -10.51 3.22 4.67
N ALA A 60 -9.64 3.67 5.58
CA ALA A 60 -9.48 5.09 5.87
C ALA A 60 -9.06 5.89 4.62
N THR A 61 -8.19 5.33 3.78
CA THR A 61 -7.83 5.95 2.48
C THR A 61 -9.06 6.11 1.59
N ALA A 62 -9.86 5.06 1.42
CA ALA A 62 -11.06 5.10 0.60
C ALA A 62 -12.09 6.11 1.13
N LEU A 63 -12.28 6.18 2.45
CA LEU A 63 -13.18 7.13 3.11
C LEU A 63 -12.71 8.58 2.96
N ALA A 64 -11.41 8.85 3.12
CA ALA A 64 -10.84 10.18 2.93
C ALA A 64 -11.08 10.70 1.51
N LEU A 65 -10.72 9.89 0.50
CA LEU A 65 -10.88 10.26 -0.90
C LEU A 65 -12.35 10.38 -1.30
N ALA A 66 -13.22 9.47 -0.84
CA ALA A 66 -14.66 9.58 -1.09
C ALA A 66 -15.26 10.82 -0.41
N GLY A 67 -14.81 11.14 0.80
CA GLY A 67 -15.16 12.34 1.54
C GLY A 67 -14.86 13.61 0.75
N ALA A 68 -13.66 13.70 0.20
CA ALA A 68 -13.21 14.81 -0.64
C ALA A 68 -14.01 14.90 -1.96
N GLU A 69 -14.06 13.81 -2.72
CA GLU A 69 -14.69 13.76 -4.05
C GLU A 69 -16.20 14.01 -4.03
N PHE A 70 -16.88 13.55 -2.98
CA PHE A 70 -18.34 13.62 -2.90
C PHE A 70 -18.89 14.67 -1.92
N GLY A 71 -18.02 15.45 -1.27
CA GLY A 71 -18.42 16.50 -0.33
C GLY A 71 -19.04 15.94 0.96
N ARG A 72 -18.44 14.86 1.49
CA ARG A 72 -18.94 14.09 2.64
C ARG A 72 -17.98 14.24 3.84
N PRO A 73 -18.11 15.31 4.65
CA PRO A 73 -17.19 15.59 5.76
C PRO A 73 -17.24 14.53 6.88
N ASP A 74 -18.33 13.79 6.99
CA ASP A 74 -18.46 12.65 7.88
C ASP A 74 -17.47 11.51 7.53
N LEU A 75 -17.26 11.25 6.24
CA LEU A 75 -16.28 10.25 5.78
C LEU A 75 -14.84 10.70 6.04
N VAL A 76 -14.55 11.99 5.85
CA VAL A 76 -13.23 12.56 6.16
C VAL A 76 -12.94 12.45 7.66
N LYS A 77 -13.92 12.76 8.52
CA LYS A 77 -13.80 12.60 9.96
C LYS A 77 -13.58 11.13 10.37
N ALA A 78 -14.30 10.20 9.75
CA ALA A 78 -14.13 8.78 10.01
C ALA A 78 -12.73 8.29 9.58
N ALA A 79 -12.23 8.74 8.42
CA ALA A 79 -10.89 8.43 7.96
C ALA A 79 -9.80 8.94 8.90
N ALA A 80 -9.90 10.19 9.36
CA ALA A 80 -8.96 10.76 10.33
C ALA A 80 -8.98 9.97 11.65
N SER A 81 -10.18 9.63 12.16
CA SER A 81 -10.33 8.79 13.35
C SER A 81 -9.74 7.38 13.18
N GLY A 82 -9.81 6.81 11.97
CA GLY A 82 -9.14 5.56 11.64
C GLY A 82 -7.61 5.67 11.67
N ALA A 83 -7.08 6.79 11.17
CA ALA A 83 -5.65 7.06 11.17
C ALA A 83 -5.11 7.27 12.59
N GLU A 84 -5.86 7.93 13.49
CA GLU A 84 -5.52 8.04 14.91
C GLU A 84 -5.31 6.66 15.53
N HIS A 85 -6.24 5.73 15.32
CA HIS A 85 -6.09 4.37 15.81
C HIS A 85 -4.91 3.65 15.16
N LEU A 86 -4.70 3.82 13.85
CA LEU A 86 -3.58 3.20 13.14
C LEU A 86 -2.22 3.61 13.74
N VAL A 87 -2.05 4.87 14.17
CA VAL A 87 -0.85 5.35 14.86
C VAL A 87 -0.63 4.58 16.17
N THR A 88 -1.70 4.26 16.91
CA THR A 88 -1.57 3.47 18.16
C THR A 88 -1.13 2.02 17.95
N LEU A 89 -1.31 1.48 16.73
CA LEU A 89 -0.88 0.13 16.37
C LEU A 89 0.58 0.12 15.85
N ALA A 90 1.16 1.28 15.56
CA ALA A 90 2.43 1.37 14.87
C ALA A 90 3.64 1.24 15.81
N GLU A 91 4.64 0.48 15.35
CA GLU A 91 6.00 0.53 15.89
C GLU A 91 6.73 1.74 15.31
N VAL A 92 7.08 2.68 16.20
CA VAL A 92 7.63 4.01 15.89
C VAL A 92 8.90 4.33 16.68
N SER A 93 9.48 3.39 17.42
CA SER A 93 10.65 3.65 18.27
C SER A 93 11.94 3.93 17.50
N ASP A 94 12.07 3.44 16.26
CA ASP A 94 13.30 3.55 15.45
C ASP A 94 13.25 4.64 14.37
N GLY A 95 12.27 5.54 14.44
CA GLY A 95 12.01 6.55 13.41
C GLY A 95 11.12 6.06 12.26
N GLY A 96 10.85 4.76 12.15
CA GLY A 96 9.94 4.19 11.16
C GLY A 96 8.46 4.32 11.48
N PHE A 97 7.62 3.81 10.58
CA PHE A 97 6.20 3.55 10.80
C PHE A 97 5.87 2.18 10.22
N ARG A 98 5.72 1.17 11.08
CA ARG A 98 5.31 -0.18 10.70
C ARG A 98 4.17 -0.63 11.59
N VAL A 99 3.09 -1.13 10.99
CA VAL A 99 1.98 -1.71 11.74
C VAL A 99 1.99 -3.23 11.54
N PRO A 100 1.55 -4.02 12.54
CA PRO A 100 1.57 -5.48 12.46
C PRO A 100 0.89 -6.02 11.21
N LEU A 101 1.43 -7.11 10.66
CA LEU A 101 0.81 -7.82 9.52
C LEU A 101 -0.63 -8.26 9.85
N ARG A 102 -0.80 -8.74 11.08
CA ARG A 102 -2.05 -9.31 11.62
C ARG A 102 -2.12 -9.10 13.13
N ILE A 103 -3.34 -8.90 13.64
CA ILE A 103 -3.63 -8.91 15.08
C ILE A 103 -4.77 -9.91 15.36
N PRO A 104 -4.60 -10.88 16.28
CA PRO A 104 -3.34 -11.22 16.96
C PRO A 104 -2.29 -11.76 15.99
N LEU A 105 -1.00 -11.71 16.35
CA LEU A 105 0.07 -12.32 15.57
C LEU A 105 0.05 -13.86 15.71
N LEU A 106 0.45 -14.59 14.68
CA LEU A 106 0.68 -16.05 14.77
C LEU A 106 2.14 -16.34 15.07
N GLU A 107 2.44 -17.47 15.72
CA GLU A 107 3.79 -17.84 16.15
C GLU A 107 4.79 -17.98 14.98
N ASP A 108 4.31 -18.40 13.80
CA ASP A 108 5.09 -18.66 12.59
C ASP A 108 5.03 -17.52 11.56
N MET A 109 4.68 -16.29 12.00
CA MET A 109 4.43 -15.17 11.12
C MET A 109 5.39 -14.00 11.39
N GLU A 110 5.97 -13.46 10.31
CA GLU A 110 6.72 -12.21 10.40
C GLU A 110 5.84 -11.10 10.99
N PRO A 111 6.33 -10.35 12.00
CA PRO A 111 5.53 -9.32 12.65
C PRO A 111 5.18 -8.19 11.69
N PHE A 112 6.05 -7.92 10.72
CA PHE A 112 5.91 -6.83 9.75
C PHE A 112 6.23 -7.32 8.33
N SER A 113 5.55 -6.73 7.35
CA SER A 113 5.94 -6.77 5.94
C SER A 113 6.27 -5.36 5.46
N TYR A 114 6.88 -5.28 4.27
CA TYR A 114 7.28 -4.02 3.64
C TYR A 114 6.59 -3.78 2.29
N GLY A 115 5.73 -4.72 1.85
CA GLY A 115 5.02 -4.64 0.58
C GLY A 115 3.85 -3.66 0.56
N TRP A 116 3.21 -3.53 -0.61
CA TRP A 116 2.03 -2.68 -0.81
C TRP A 116 0.82 -3.17 -0.02
N CYS A 117 0.57 -4.48 0.05
CA CYS A 117 -0.64 -4.97 0.74
C CYS A 117 -0.59 -4.82 2.26
N HIS A 118 0.54 -5.18 2.86
CA HIS A 118 0.69 -5.39 4.30
C HIS A 118 1.90 -4.69 4.93
N GLY A 119 2.39 -3.63 4.31
CA GLY A 119 3.54 -2.88 4.82
C GLY A 119 3.50 -1.37 4.56
N PRO A 120 4.52 -0.65 5.04
CA PRO A 120 4.67 0.80 4.86
C PRO A 120 4.56 1.27 3.42
N THR A 121 4.91 0.45 2.42
CA THR A 121 4.75 0.83 1.00
C THR A 121 3.32 1.21 0.67
N GLY A 122 2.34 0.38 1.02
CA GLY A 122 0.92 0.73 0.79
C GLY A 122 0.37 1.63 1.87
N THR A 123 0.71 1.39 3.14
CA THR A 123 0.23 2.21 4.26
C THR A 123 0.61 3.68 4.10
N SER A 124 1.72 3.98 3.41
CA SER A 124 2.12 5.34 3.05
C SER A 124 1.08 6.10 2.21
N LEU A 125 0.16 5.43 1.53
CA LEU A 125 -0.84 6.06 0.65
C LEU A 125 -2.00 6.71 1.42
N LEU A 126 -2.21 6.34 2.69
CA LEU A 126 -3.23 6.93 3.56
C LEU A 126 -2.98 8.42 3.80
N TRP A 127 -1.73 8.76 4.11
CA TRP A 127 -1.36 10.11 4.52
C TRP A 127 -1.59 11.19 3.45
N PRO A 128 -1.16 11.01 2.18
CA PRO A 128 -1.53 11.95 1.12
C PRO A 128 -3.04 11.92 0.81
N ALA A 129 -3.77 10.82 1.05
CA ALA A 129 -5.22 10.81 0.91
C ALA A 129 -5.92 11.69 1.96
N LEU A 130 -5.44 11.66 3.20
CA LEU A 130 -5.91 12.55 4.27
C LEU A 130 -5.57 14.01 3.96
N GLY A 131 -4.34 14.29 3.51
CA GLY A 131 -3.94 15.61 3.05
C GLY A 131 -4.79 16.13 1.89
N HIS A 132 -5.08 15.27 0.90
CA HIS A 132 -6.00 15.57 -0.21
C HIS A 132 -7.42 15.90 0.27
N ALA A 133 -7.88 15.24 1.34
CA ALA A 133 -9.18 15.50 1.96
C ALA A 133 -9.20 16.70 2.93
N GLY A 134 -8.08 17.43 3.07
CA GLY A 134 -7.98 18.62 3.91
C GLY A 134 -7.65 18.34 5.38
N VAL A 135 -7.21 17.13 5.73
CA VAL A 135 -6.72 16.79 7.06
C VAL A 135 -5.22 17.10 7.13
N SER A 136 -4.83 18.04 7.98
CA SER A 136 -3.43 18.46 8.14
C SER A 136 -2.65 17.59 9.13
N ASP A 137 -3.29 17.18 10.23
CA ASP A 137 -2.65 16.54 11.37
C ASP A 137 -3.45 15.32 11.86
N VAL A 138 -2.72 14.31 12.35
CA VAL A 138 -3.22 13.09 13.00
C VAL A 138 -2.27 12.76 14.14
N ALA A 139 -2.79 12.44 15.32
CA ALA A 139 -2.03 12.10 16.52
C ALA A 139 -0.94 13.13 16.84
N ASP A 140 -1.32 14.40 16.86
CA ASP A 140 -0.48 15.57 17.13
C ASP A 140 0.74 15.73 16.19
N ALA A 141 0.69 15.14 14.99
CA ALA A 141 1.73 15.30 13.97
C ALA A 141 1.14 15.50 12.57
N PRO A 142 1.82 16.26 11.70
CA PRO A 142 1.37 16.44 10.31
C PRO A 142 1.27 15.13 9.56
N VAL A 143 0.31 14.99 8.64
CA VAL A 143 0.19 13.78 7.82
C VAL A 143 1.47 13.47 7.02
N THR A 144 2.23 14.50 6.61
CA THR A 144 3.53 14.32 5.94
C THR A 144 4.57 13.66 6.84
N HIS A 145 4.54 13.91 8.16
CA HIS A 145 5.43 13.25 9.10
C HIS A 145 5.25 11.73 9.06
N TRP A 146 4.00 11.26 9.11
CA TRP A 146 3.72 9.83 9.06
C TRP A 146 4.05 9.19 7.71
N HIS A 147 3.84 9.93 6.61
CA HIS A 147 4.25 9.53 5.27
C HIS A 147 5.76 9.30 5.18
N ASP A 148 6.57 10.26 5.61
CA ASP A 148 8.04 10.17 5.61
C ASP A 148 8.54 8.98 6.43
N ARG A 149 7.89 8.69 7.55
CA ARG A 149 8.23 7.54 8.41
C ARG A 149 7.93 6.20 7.77
N CYS A 150 6.86 6.09 6.97
CA CYS A 150 6.62 4.90 6.15
C CYS A 150 7.76 4.72 5.13
N LEU A 151 8.17 5.79 4.44
CA LEU A 151 9.28 5.71 3.47
C LEU A 151 10.60 5.34 4.16
N TYR A 152 10.88 5.93 5.33
CA TYR A 152 12.05 5.57 6.13
C TYR A 152 12.07 4.08 6.51
N SER A 153 10.93 3.49 6.86
CA SER A 153 10.84 2.05 7.11
C SER A 153 11.16 1.21 5.89
N ILE A 154 10.83 1.66 4.68
CA ILE A 154 11.22 0.99 3.43
C ILE A 154 12.74 1.06 3.28
N LEU A 155 13.33 2.25 3.41
CA LEU A 155 14.75 2.48 3.17
C LEU A 155 15.66 1.77 4.19
N SER A 156 15.20 1.61 5.43
CA SER A 156 15.96 0.96 6.51
C SER A 156 15.67 -0.54 6.67
N SER A 157 14.69 -1.09 5.94
CA SER A 157 14.28 -2.49 6.06
C SER A 157 15.31 -3.49 5.55
N GLY A 158 16.17 -3.07 4.60
CA GLY A 158 17.15 -3.94 3.99
C GLY A 158 16.69 -4.70 2.75
N LEU A 159 15.80 -4.06 1.99
CA LEU A 159 15.41 -4.51 0.67
C LEU A 159 16.48 -4.16 -0.37
N PRO A 160 16.58 -4.94 -1.46
CA PRO A 160 15.76 -6.12 -1.83
C PRO A 160 16.38 -7.48 -1.43
N GLU A 161 17.29 -7.49 -0.46
CA GLU A 161 18.05 -8.67 -0.05
C GLU A 161 17.15 -9.76 0.55
N ARG A 162 17.32 -10.99 0.07
CA ARG A 162 16.65 -12.19 0.61
C ARG A 162 17.41 -12.73 1.82
N ARG A 163 17.31 -12.03 2.94
CA ARG A 163 18.13 -12.25 4.15
C ARG A 163 17.92 -13.60 4.82
N TYR A 164 16.69 -14.11 4.75
CA TYR A 164 16.28 -15.41 5.29
C TYR A 164 15.00 -15.88 4.57
N PRO A 165 14.65 -17.18 4.62
CA PRO A 165 13.42 -17.68 4.00
C PRO A 165 12.18 -16.92 4.50
N GLY A 166 11.36 -16.43 3.59
CA GLY A 166 10.21 -15.59 3.90
C GLY A 166 10.49 -14.08 3.91
N PHE A 167 11.75 -13.65 4.05
CA PHE A 167 12.12 -12.25 3.92
C PHE A 167 12.44 -11.90 2.47
N TRP A 168 11.45 -11.29 1.83
CA TRP A 168 11.53 -10.71 0.48
C TRP A 168 11.66 -11.71 -0.68
N ASP A 169 10.89 -12.79 -0.59
CA ASP A 169 10.80 -13.86 -1.59
C ASP A 169 9.94 -13.54 -2.83
N ASN A 170 9.49 -12.29 -2.96
CA ASN A 170 8.55 -11.84 -3.97
C ASN A 170 9.07 -10.57 -4.67
N ASP A 171 8.86 -10.49 -5.97
CA ASP A 171 9.32 -9.39 -6.81
C ASP A 171 8.17 -8.61 -7.47
N GLY A 172 6.92 -9.02 -7.25
CA GLY A 172 5.71 -8.41 -7.79
C GLY A 172 5.29 -7.10 -7.13
N ARG A 173 4.19 -6.51 -7.62
CA ARG A 173 3.67 -5.21 -7.14
C ARG A 173 3.05 -5.27 -5.74
N CYS A 174 2.39 -6.38 -5.39
CA CYS A 174 1.62 -6.48 -4.15
C CYS A 174 2.53 -6.65 -2.92
N CYS A 175 3.48 -7.58 -2.96
CA CYS A 175 4.31 -7.94 -1.81
C CYS A 175 5.81 -7.73 -2.03
N GLY A 176 6.23 -7.27 -3.20
CA GLY A 176 7.61 -7.43 -3.66
C GLY A 176 8.26 -6.16 -4.20
N THR A 177 9.46 -6.37 -4.73
CA THR A 177 10.40 -5.33 -5.20
C THR A 177 9.75 -4.30 -6.13
N ALA A 178 8.94 -4.74 -7.11
CA ALA A 178 8.32 -3.83 -8.07
C ALA A 178 7.35 -2.84 -7.43
N GLY A 179 6.60 -3.26 -6.40
CA GLY A 179 5.65 -2.38 -5.71
C GLY A 179 6.35 -1.29 -4.91
N VAL A 180 7.44 -1.65 -4.25
CA VAL A 180 8.27 -0.72 -3.48
C VAL A 180 8.92 0.31 -4.39
N GLY A 181 9.60 -0.16 -5.44
CA GLY A 181 10.27 0.72 -6.39
C GLY A 181 9.29 1.68 -7.04
N ASP A 182 8.15 1.19 -7.52
CA ASP A 182 7.17 2.05 -8.21
C ASP A 182 6.55 3.08 -7.26
N ARG A 183 6.34 2.72 -5.98
CA ARG A 183 5.88 3.67 -4.97
C ARG A 183 6.88 4.79 -4.71
N LEU A 184 8.17 4.48 -4.67
CA LEU A 184 9.24 5.47 -4.50
C LEU A 184 9.35 6.38 -5.74
N LEU A 185 9.24 5.82 -6.94
CA LEU A 185 9.22 6.65 -8.16
C LEU A 185 8.04 7.63 -8.17
N ASP A 186 6.86 7.23 -7.70
CA ASP A 186 5.69 8.12 -7.61
C ASP A 186 5.90 9.32 -6.66
N THR A 187 6.81 9.24 -5.66
CA THR A 187 7.12 10.40 -4.81
C THR A 187 8.05 11.39 -5.50
N GLY A 188 8.79 10.96 -6.53
CA GLY A 188 9.92 11.70 -7.09
C GLY A 188 11.10 11.84 -6.13
N GLU A 189 11.14 11.04 -5.06
CA GLU A 189 12.21 10.98 -4.07
C GLU A 189 12.84 9.59 -4.06
N HIS A 190 14.04 9.46 -3.52
CA HIS A 190 14.75 8.17 -3.40
C HIS A 190 14.85 7.39 -4.73
N THR A 191 14.91 8.11 -5.85
CA THR A 191 14.98 7.55 -7.20
C THR A 191 16.16 6.62 -7.36
N ASP A 192 17.30 6.92 -6.74
CA ASP A 192 18.50 6.08 -6.81
C ASP A 192 18.24 4.68 -6.23
N PHE A 193 17.53 4.61 -5.09
CA PHE A 193 17.16 3.33 -4.49
C PHE A 193 16.11 2.62 -5.35
N ALA A 194 15.12 3.33 -5.89
CA ALA A 194 14.15 2.73 -6.80
C ALA A 194 14.80 2.18 -8.09
N LEU A 195 15.78 2.87 -8.66
CA LEU A 195 16.55 2.40 -9.81
C LEU A 195 17.39 1.16 -9.44
N HIS A 196 17.99 1.12 -8.25
CA HIS A 196 18.64 -0.08 -7.75
C HIS A 196 17.67 -1.28 -7.65
N LEU A 197 16.44 -1.07 -7.19
CA LEU A 197 15.40 -2.12 -7.18
C LEU A 197 15.05 -2.59 -8.60
N ALA A 198 15.08 -1.70 -9.60
CA ALA A 198 14.86 -2.06 -10.99
C ALA A 198 16.00 -2.92 -11.54
N ASP A 199 17.25 -2.57 -11.26
CA ASP A 199 18.43 -3.37 -11.66
C ASP A 199 18.34 -4.80 -11.09
N VAL A 200 17.98 -4.94 -9.81
CA VAL A 200 17.80 -6.25 -9.17
C VAL A 200 16.70 -7.07 -9.86
N LEU A 201 15.62 -6.45 -10.32
CA LEU A 201 14.57 -7.15 -11.06
C LEU A 201 15.05 -7.61 -12.44
N VAL A 202 15.87 -6.80 -13.13
CA VAL A 202 16.50 -7.20 -14.40
C VAL A 202 17.44 -8.39 -14.18
N GLU A 203 18.25 -8.37 -13.12
CA GLU A 203 19.16 -9.47 -12.76
C GLU A 203 18.41 -10.77 -12.41
N ARG A 204 17.24 -10.66 -11.76
CA ARG A 204 16.40 -11.80 -11.37
C ARG A 204 15.51 -12.34 -12.50
N ALA A 205 15.52 -11.73 -13.68
CA ALA A 205 14.72 -12.18 -14.80
C ALA A 205 15.18 -13.55 -15.30
N ILE A 206 14.23 -14.46 -15.51
CA ILE A 206 14.48 -15.83 -15.96
C ILE A 206 14.15 -15.91 -17.46
N PRO A 207 15.07 -16.33 -18.34
CA PRO A 207 14.76 -16.55 -19.75
C PRO A 207 13.61 -17.54 -19.94
N ASP A 208 12.63 -17.16 -20.76
CA ASP A 208 11.45 -17.96 -21.06
C ASP A 208 11.05 -17.80 -22.54
N GLY A 209 11.48 -18.75 -23.36
CA GLY A 209 11.29 -18.70 -24.81
C GLY A 209 11.97 -17.48 -25.46
N THR A 210 11.16 -16.57 -26.01
CA THR A 210 11.65 -15.32 -26.64
C THR A 210 11.67 -14.13 -25.69
N GLY A 211 11.23 -14.31 -24.44
CA GLY A 211 11.15 -13.27 -23.43
C GLY A 211 11.75 -13.69 -22.10
N VAL A 212 11.23 -13.09 -21.03
CA VAL A 212 11.64 -13.37 -19.66
C VAL A 212 10.41 -13.47 -18.75
N CYS A 213 10.56 -14.19 -17.66
CA CYS A 213 9.58 -14.27 -16.59
C CYS A 213 10.22 -14.10 -15.21
N TRP A 214 9.38 -13.95 -14.18
CA TRP A 214 9.79 -13.93 -12.78
C TRP A 214 9.01 -14.98 -12.02
N ARG A 215 9.65 -15.58 -11.03
CA ARG A 215 9.08 -16.60 -10.15
C ARG A 215 9.32 -16.19 -8.70
N PHE A 216 8.35 -16.48 -7.85
CA PHE A 216 8.39 -16.15 -6.42
C PHE A 216 8.54 -17.42 -5.59
N LEU A 217 8.90 -17.24 -4.31
CA LEU A 217 8.99 -18.34 -3.35
C LEU A 217 7.85 -18.25 -2.33
N GLU A 218 7.17 -19.37 -2.09
CA GLU A 218 6.35 -19.61 -0.89
C GLU A 218 7.18 -20.53 0.02
N HIS A 219 8.01 -19.93 0.88
CA HIS A 219 9.00 -20.65 1.70
C HIS A 219 8.42 -21.71 2.64
N ARG A 220 7.10 -21.70 2.88
CA ARG A 220 6.40 -22.68 3.71
C ARG A 220 5.95 -23.93 2.95
N ASN A 221 6.04 -23.93 1.63
CA ASN A 221 5.75 -25.11 0.82
C ASN A 221 6.97 -26.03 0.74
N ASP A 222 6.73 -27.34 0.65
CA ASP A 222 7.79 -28.33 0.42
C ASP A 222 8.54 -28.10 -0.91
N ASP A 223 7.80 -27.68 -1.95
CA ASP A 223 8.34 -27.12 -3.20
C ASP A 223 8.00 -25.61 -3.24
N PRO A 224 8.93 -24.74 -2.81
CA PRO A 224 8.63 -23.33 -2.60
C PRO A 224 8.50 -22.52 -3.88
N LEU A 225 9.00 -23.01 -5.02
CA LEU A 225 9.13 -22.21 -6.22
C LEU A 225 7.84 -22.18 -7.06
N LEU A 226 7.12 -21.07 -6.99
CA LEU A 226 5.85 -20.88 -7.69
C LEU A 226 6.02 -20.80 -9.22
N PRO A 227 5.02 -21.22 -10.01
CA PRO A 227 5.03 -21.02 -11.46
C PRO A 227 5.03 -19.51 -11.80
N PRO A 228 5.57 -19.10 -12.97
CA PRO A 228 5.57 -17.71 -13.36
C PRO A 228 4.13 -17.18 -13.54
N GLY A 229 3.89 -15.97 -13.02
CA GLY A 229 2.61 -15.26 -13.18
C GLY A 229 2.71 -14.15 -14.21
N VAL A 230 1.63 -13.90 -14.95
CA VAL A 230 1.52 -12.79 -15.92
C VAL A 230 0.76 -11.57 -15.36
N GLY A 231 0.14 -11.70 -14.20
CA GLY A 231 -0.80 -10.71 -13.66
C GLY A 231 -0.15 -9.40 -13.18
N TRP A 232 -1.00 -8.40 -12.92
CA TRP A 232 -0.61 -7.07 -12.46
C TRP A 232 -0.01 -7.06 -11.06
N MET A 233 -0.69 -7.67 -10.09
CA MET A 233 -0.26 -7.61 -8.67
C MET A 233 0.89 -8.56 -8.33
N GLN A 234 0.91 -9.73 -8.96
CA GLN A 234 1.80 -10.84 -8.64
C GLN A 234 2.31 -11.48 -9.94
N GLY A 235 2.99 -10.71 -10.79
CA GLY A 235 3.47 -11.24 -12.07
C GLY A 235 4.15 -10.23 -12.98
N ALA A 236 4.49 -10.71 -14.18
CA ALA A 236 5.30 -10.01 -15.16
C ALA A 236 4.71 -8.65 -15.60
N ALA A 237 3.38 -8.50 -15.69
CA ALA A 237 2.79 -7.24 -16.11
C ALA A 237 3.08 -6.09 -15.12
N GLY A 238 2.99 -6.33 -13.81
CA GLY A 238 3.32 -5.33 -12.80
C GLY A 238 4.80 -5.02 -12.72
N ILE A 239 5.63 -6.05 -12.84
CA ILE A 239 7.10 -5.91 -12.86
C ILE A 239 7.53 -5.10 -14.08
N ALA A 240 7.04 -5.43 -15.27
CA ALA A 240 7.34 -4.70 -16.50
C ALA A 240 6.87 -3.24 -16.42
N ALA A 241 5.69 -2.97 -15.87
CA ALA A 241 5.22 -1.60 -15.70
C ALA A 241 6.14 -0.75 -14.83
N PHE A 242 6.63 -1.31 -13.71
CA PHE A 242 7.64 -0.65 -12.90
C PHE A 242 8.95 -0.46 -13.68
N LEU A 243 9.45 -1.48 -14.39
CA LEU A 243 10.67 -1.37 -15.19
C LEU A 243 10.56 -0.30 -16.28
N PHE A 244 9.40 -0.14 -16.92
CA PHE A 244 9.17 0.97 -17.86
C PHE A 244 9.19 2.34 -17.17
N HIS A 245 8.60 2.45 -15.96
CA HIS A 245 8.67 3.67 -15.18
C HIS A 245 10.11 4.01 -14.79
N ALA A 246 10.85 3.04 -14.25
CA ALA A 246 12.27 3.17 -13.92
C ALA A 246 13.12 3.55 -15.13
N GLY A 247 12.86 2.94 -16.30
CA GLY A 247 13.56 3.24 -17.55
C GLY A 247 13.37 4.69 -18.01
N ARG A 248 12.17 5.27 -17.84
CA ARG A 248 11.93 6.71 -18.10
C ARG A 248 12.69 7.59 -17.11
N VAL A 249 12.66 7.24 -15.82
CA VAL A 249 13.36 7.98 -14.75
C VAL A 249 14.87 7.96 -14.97
N ALA A 250 15.44 6.83 -15.38
CA ALA A 250 16.85 6.69 -15.72
C ALA A 250 17.27 7.58 -16.92
N GLN A 251 16.32 7.98 -17.77
CA GLN A 251 16.52 8.91 -18.88
C GLN A 251 16.22 10.37 -18.50
N GLY A 252 15.92 10.65 -17.23
CA GLY A 252 15.63 11.97 -16.70
C GLY A 252 14.14 12.36 -16.72
N ASP A 253 13.24 11.49 -17.19
CA ASP A 253 11.80 11.71 -17.11
C ASP A 253 11.25 11.18 -15.77
N THR A 254 11.17 12.08 -14.79
CA THR A 254 10.64 11.80 -13.45
C THR A 254 9.14 12.03 -13.33
N ALA A 255 8.41 12.18 -14.45
CA ALA A 255 6.98 12.40 -14.40
C ALA A 255 6.24 11.11 -13.97
N ALA A 256 5.55 11.19 -12.83
CA ALA A 256 4.67 10.13 -12.36
C ALA A 256 3.32 10.19 -13.10
N VAL A 257 2.81 9.02 -13.51
CA VAL A 257 1.53 8.89 -14.21
C VAL A 257 0.44 8.47 -13.23
N PRO A 258 -0.70 9.18 -13.14
CA PRO A 258 -1.77 8.83 -12.22
C PRO A 258 -2.38 7.48 -12.57
N ARG A 259 -2.39 6.56 -11.58
CA ARG A 259 -3.05 5.25 -11.68
C ARG A 259 -4.26 5.20 -10.75
N MET A 260 -5.11 4.19 -10.94
CA MET A 260 -6.35 4.05 -10.15
C MET A 260 -6.11 4.05 -8.63
N ASP A 261 -4.97 3.51 -8.20
CA ASP A 261 -4.57 3.27 -6.81
C ASP A 261 -3.56 4.30 -6.25
N THR A 262 -3.20 5.35 -7.01
CA THR A 262 -2.14 6.30 -6.61
C THR A 262 -2.36 7.74 -7.06
N TRP A 263 -3.40 8.05 -7.85
CA TRP A 263 -3.60 9.37 -8.44
C TRP A 263 -3.61 10.55 -7.45
N TRP A 264 -3.95 10.32 -6.18
CA TRP A 264 -4.00 11.34 -5.12
C TRP A 264 -2.65 11.55 -4.44
N ALA A 265 -1.73 10.59 -4.60
CA ALA A 265 -0.45 10.54 -3.91
C ALA A 265 0.71 11.06 -4.79
N LEU A 266 0.39 11.58 -5.98
CA LEU A 266 1.36 12.21 -6.85
C LEU A 266 1.63 13.64 -6.42
N ARG A 267 2.88 14.09 -6.57
CA ARG A 267 3.19 15.52 -6.43
C ARG A 267 2.38 16.31 -7.46
N THR A 268 1.61 17.29 -6.99
CA THR A 268 1.07 18.32 -7.88
C THR A 268 2.26 19.11 -8.43
N THR A 269 2.52 18.97 -9.73
CA THR A 269 3.40 19.92 -10.42
C THR A 269 2.71 21.28 -10.34
N GLY A 270 3.27 22.18 -9.55
CA GLY A 270 2.89 23.59 -9.55
C GLY A 270 3.20 24.27 -10.87
#